data_AF-A0A0C2GL64-F1
#
_entry.id   AF-A0A0C2GL64-F1
#
_cell.length_a   1.000
_cell.length_b   1.000
_cell.length_c   1.000
_cell.angle_alpha   90.00
_cell.angle_beta   90.00
_cell.angle_gamma   90.00
#
_symmetry.space_group_name_H-M   'P 1'
#
loop_
_entity.id
_entity.type
_entity.pdbx_description
1 polymer ?
#
loop_
_entity_poly.entity_id
_entity_poly.type
_entity_poly.pdbx_seq_one_letter_code
_entity_poly.pdbx_strand_id
1 'polypeptide(L)'
;MRAFIPLLLYCIALSHQDEESDKKKEDSPPLVRCPHVNPYKKLEDWLAYSQNNCNATTLESELNDEDKTYYKFGLKSFAYDIMASDRLGVRRELGSQAHQL
;
A
#
# COMPACT_ATOMS: atom_id res chain seq x y z
N MET A 1 -25.90 -37.00 29.75
CA MET A 1 -25.33 -35.64 29.89
C MET A 1 -23.96 -35.66 30.59
N ARG A 2 -22.95 -36.37 30.06
CA ARG A 2 -21.58 -36.41 30.67
C ARG A 2 -20.44 -36.25 29.65
N ALA A 3 -20.75 -36.11 28.36
CA ALA A 3 -19.76 -35.96 27.28
C ALA A 3 -19.53 -34.51 26.82
N PHE A 4 -20.28 -33.53 27.36
CA PHE A 4 -20.19 -32.12 26.94
C PHE A 4 -19.07 -31.33 27.63
N ILE A 5 -18.62 -31.78 28.80
CA ILE A 5 -17.56 -31.11 29.58
C ILE A 5 -16.17 -31.23 28.92
N PRO A 6 -15.72 -32.40 28.40
CA PRO A 6 -14.42 -32.48 27.74
C PRO A 6 -14.37 -31.75 26.40
N LEU A 7 -15.52 -31.61 25.71
CA LEU A 7 -15.61 -30.88 24.44
C LEU A 7 -15.41 -29.37 24.65
N LEU A 8 -16.00 -28.81 25.71
CA LEU A 8 -15.87 -27.40 26.06
C LEU A 8 -14.43 -27.03 26.47
N LEU A 9 -13.75 -27.90 27.21
CA LEU A 9 -12.35 -27.69 27.59
C LEU A 9 -11.40 -27.73 26.38
N TYR A 10 -11.69 -28.57 25.38
CA TYR A 10 -10.91 -28.60 24.14
C TYR A 10 -11.06 -27.32 23.32
N CYS A 11 -12.27 -26.75 23.25
CA CYS A 11 -12.48 -25.48 22.55
C CYS A 11 -11.73 -24.32 23.21
N ILE A 12 -11.68 -24.26 24.54
CA ILE A 12 -10.97 -23.17 25.26
C ILE A 12 -9.45 -23.28 25.06
N ALA A 13 -8.90 -24.50 25.00
CA ALA A 13 -7.48 -24.71 24.75
C ALA A 13 -7.06 -24.28 23.33
N LEU A 14 -7.93 -24.49 22.33
CA LEU A 14 -7.70 -24.02 20.96
C LEU A 14 -7.71 -22.49 20.86
N SER A 15 -8.63 -21.81 21.57
CA SER A 15 -8.69 -20.34 21.54
C SER A 15 -7.50 -19.65 22.20
N HIS A 16 -6.73 -20.35 23.05
CA HIS A 16 -5.58 -19.77 23.76
C HIS A 16 -4.26 -19.91 23.00
N GLN A 17 -4.20 -20.72 21.94
CA GLN A 17 -2.99 -20.86 21.11
C GLN A 17 -2.80 -19.74 20.08
N ASP A 18 -3.85 -18.98 19.77
CA ASP A 18 -3.76 -17.89 18.78
C ASP A 18 -3.19 -16.58 19.35
N GLU A 19 -2.99 -16.46 20.68
CA GLU A 19 -2.43 -15.23 21.27
C GLU A 19 -0.89 -15.19 21.32
N GLU A 20 -0.17 -16.30 21.09
CA GLU A 20 1.28 -16.37 21.35
C GLU A 20 2.18 -16.20 20.10
N SER A 21 1.61 -15.90 18.92
CA SER A 21 2.40 -15.71 17.69
C SER A 21 2.50 -14.27 17.18
N ASP A 22 2.14 -13.26 17.97
CA ASP A 22 2.51 -11.87 17.69
C ASP A 22 3.99 -11.64 18.04
N LYS A 23 4.86 -12.27 17.24
CA LYS A 23 6.24 -11.81 17.10
C LYS A 23 6.15 -10.36 16.64
N LYS A 24 6.48 -9.42 17.53
CA LYS A 24 6.72 -8.01 17.22
C LYS A 24 7.55 -7.95 15.94
N LYS A 25 6.90 -7.64 14.81
CA LYS A 25 7.61 -7.27 13.59
C LYS A 25 8.43 -6.05 13.97
N GLU A 26 9.73 -6.19 13.92
CA GLU A 26 10.66 -5.07 14.03
C GLU A 26 10.27 -4.09 12.91
N ASP A 27 9.73 -2.92 13.29
CA ASP A 27 9.23 -1.93 12.33
C ASP A 27 10.40 -1.45 11.47
N SER A 28 10.49 -1.98 10.26
CA SER A 28 11.42 -1.49 9.25
C SER A 28 11.20 0.02 9.06
N PRO A 29 12.27 0.82 8.90
CA PRO A 29 12.12 2.25 8.69
C PRO A 29 11.16 2.52 7.53
N PRO A 30 10.27 3.52 7.66
CA PRO A 30 9.26 3.79 6.64
C PRO A 30 9.95 4.10 5.31
N LEU A 31 9.49 3.45 4.25
CA LEU A 31 10.02 3.66 2.90
C LEU A 31 9.93 5.16 2.54
N VAL A 32 11.01 5.68 1.96
CA VAL A 32 11.06 7.05 1.45
C VAL A 32 9.96 7.24 0.39
N ARG A 33 9.36 8.43 0.34
CA ARG A 33 8.33 8.77 -0.66
C ARG A 33 8.91 8.72 -2.07
N CYS A 34 8.18 8.15 -3.02
CA CYS A 34 8.58 8.16 -4.42
C CYS A 34 8.60 9.60 -4.97
N PRO A 35 9.63 9.96 -5.77
CA PRO A 35 9.64 11.24 -6.45
C PRO A 35 8.45 11.33 -7.40
N HIS A 36 7.83 12.51 -7.47
CA HIS A 36 6.80 12.78 -8.46
C HIS A 36 7.41 13.39 -9.71
N VAL A 37 7.13 12.79 -10.87
CA VAL A 37 7.47 13.35 -12.18
C VAL A 37 6.15 13.65 -12.88
N ASN A 38 5.82 14.92 -13.05
CA ASN A 38 4.56 15.33 -13.65
C ASN A 38 4.57 15.10 -15.18
N PRO A 39 3.72 14.20 -15.72
CA PRO A 39 3.73 13.85 -17.14
C PRO A 39 3.29 15.01 -18.05
N TYR A 40 2.51 15.97 -17.54
CA TYR A 40 2.12 17.16 -18.31
C TYR A 40 3.25 18.18 -18.44
N LYS A 41 4.30 18.07 -17.63
CA LYS A 41 5.46 18.96 -17.66
C LYS A 41 6.70 18.30 -18.26
N LYS A 42 6.93 17.03 -17.93
CA LYS A 42 8.14 16.27 -18.27
C LYS A 42 7.77 14.86 -18.70
N LEU A 43 7.14 14.75 -19.87
CA LEU A 43 6.61 13.49 -20.38
C LEU A 43 7.70 12.43 -20.58
N GLU A 44 8.83 12.80 -21.20
CA GLU A 44 9.93 11.87 -21.48
C GLU A 44 10.55 11.29 -20.20
N ASP A 45 10.76 12.14 -19.19
CA ASP A 45 11.25 11.71 -17.88
C ASP A 45 10.27 10.76 -17.20
N TRP A 46 8.96 11.04 -17.29
CA TRP A 46 7.92 10.18 -16.73
C TRP A 46 7.82 8.83 -17.44
N LEU A 47 8.02 8.79 -18.76
CA LEU A 47 8.06 7.55 -19.55
C LEU A 47 9.28 6.69 -19.21
N ALA A 48 10.41 7.32 -18.87
CA ALA A 48 11.63 6.64 -18.44
C ALA A 48 11.60 6.25 -16.94
N TYR A 49 10.68 6.80 -16.16
CA TYR A 49 10.59 6.58 -14.72
C TYR A 49 10.17 5.15 -14.38
N SER A 50 10.95 4.51 -13.51
CA SER A 50 10.66 3.19 -12.95
C SER A 50 10.66 3.29 -11.42
N GLN A 51 9.58 2.84 -10.80
CA GLN A 51 9.46 2.83 -9.35
C GLN A 51 10.23 1.65 -8.76
N ASN A 52 11.16 1.91 -7.83
CA ASN A 52 11.85 0.87 -7.06
C ASN A 52 11.88 1.26 -5.57
N ASN A 53 11.40 0.38 -4.69
CA ASN A 53 11.56 0.44 -3.22
C ASN A 53 11.21 1.78 -2.54
N CYS A 54 10.11 2.42 -2.96
CA CYS A 54 9.62 3.68 -2.38
C CYS A 54 8.10 3.66 -2.18
N ASN A 55 7.59 4.53 -1.31
CA ASN A 55 6.16 4.67 -1.04
C ASN A 55 5.49 5.60 -2.06
N ALA A 56 4.55 5.10 -2.86
CA ALA A 56 3.83 5.88 -3.87
C ALA A 56 2.59 6.63 -3.33
N THR A 57 2.12 6.30 -2.12
CA THR A 57 0.92 6.90 -1.52
C THR A 57 1.08 8.40 -1.36
N THR A 58 0.04 9.17 -1.68
CA THR A 58 0.01 10.61 -1.48
C THR A 58 -0.35 10.96 -0.04
N LEU A 59 0.44 11.84 0.58
CA LEU A 59 0.06 12.54 1.81
C LEU A 59 -0.08 14.02 1.50
N GLU A 60 -1.30 14.56 1.57
CA GLU A 60 -1.59 15.96 1.20
C GLU A 60 -0.80 16.98 2.05
N SER A 61 -0.46 16.63 3.29
CA SER A 61 0.36 17.44 4.18
C SER A 61 1.81 17.62 3.70
N GLU A 62 2.32 16.68 2.92
CA GLU A 62 3.71 16.68 2.39
C GLU A 62 3.81 17.37 1.02
N LEU A 63 2.68 17.73 0.40
CA LEU A 63 2.65 18.35 -0.91
C LEU A 63 2.97 19.85 -0.84
N ASN A 64 3.76 20.33 -1.79
CA ASN A 64 3.90 21.76 -2.06
C ASN A 64 2.61 22.30 -2.74
N ASP A 65 2.50 23.62 -2.88
CA ASP A 65 1.27 24.25 -3.39
C ASP A 65 0.95 23.89 -4.85
N GLU A 66 1.98 23.64 -5.65
CA GLU A 66 1.82 23.21 -7.04
C GLU A 66 1.28 21.78 -7.13
N ASP A 67 1.89 20.85 -6.40
CA ASP A 67 1.46 19.45 -6.33
C ASP A 67 0.08 19.31 -5.70
N LYS A 68 -0.28 20.16 -4.72
CA LYS A 68 -1.65 20.22 -4.17
C LYS A 68 -2.67 20.61 -5.23
N THR A 69 -2.34 21.58 -6.08
CA THR A 69 -3.22 22.03 -7.16
C THR A 69 -3.43 20.91 -8.17
N TYR A 70 -2.34 20.24 -8.56
CA TYR A 70 -2.39 19.11 -9.48
C TYR A 70 -3.15 17.92 -8.88
N TYR A 71 -2.89 17.56 -7.61
CA TYR A 71 -3.65 16.55 -6.87
C TYR A 71 -5.16 16.83 -6.89
N LYS A 72 -5.58 18.06 -6.55
CA LYS A 72 -6.99 18.47 -6.58
C LYS A 72 -7.60 18.42 -7.98
N PHE A 73 -6.82 18.80 -9.00
CA PHE A 73 -7.23 18.66 -10.40
C PHE A 73 -7.52 17.19 -10.75
N GLY A 74 -6.67 16.26 -10.31
CA GLY A 74 -6.86 14.83 -10.54
C GLY A 74 -8.13 14.27 -9.91
N LEU A 75 -8.33 14.57 -8.63
CA LEU A 75 -9.55 14.16 -7.92
C LEU A 75 -10.81 14.72 -8.60
N LYS A 76 -10.79 15.99 -9.01
CA LYS A 76 -11.94 16.64 -9.64
C LYS A 76 -12.22 16.11 -11.04
N SER A 77 -11.19 15.89 -11.85
CA SER A 77 -11.34 15.59 -13.27
C SER A 77 -11.54 14.10 -13.53
N PHE A 78 -10.97 13.25 -12.67
CA PHE A 78 -10.92 11.81 -12.91
C PHE A 78 -11.37 10.95 -11.72
N ALA A 79 -11.67 11.55 -10.57
CA ALA A 79 -12.05 10.85 -9.34
C ALA A 79 -11.01 9.84 -8.84
N TYR A 80 -9.72 10.07 -9.13
CA TYR A 80 -8.61 9.27 -8.59
C TYR A 80 -7.39 10.11 -8.25
N ASP A 81 -6.53 9.56 -7.38
CA ASP A 81 -5.27 10.18 -6.98
C ASP A 81 -4.23 10.08 -8.10
N ILE A 82 -4.13 11.15 -8.89
CA ILE A 82 -3.16 11.23 -9.99
C ILE A 82 -1.71 11.27 -9.47
N MET A 83 -1.46 11.82 -8.28
CA MET A 83 -0.11 11.91 -7.72
C MET A 83 0.44 10.53 -7.40
N ALA A 84 -0.37 9.69 -6.77
CA ALA A 84 0.01 8.31 -6.50
C ALA A 84 0.16 7.51 -7.80
N SER A 85 -0.75 7.69 -8.76
CA SER A 85 -0.68 7.03 -10.07
C SER A 85 0.60 7.38 -10.84
N ASP A 86 0.99 8.66 -10.85
CA ASP A 86 2.20 9.13 -11.54
C ASP A 86 3.47 8.58 -10.89
N ARG A 87 3.50 8.49 -9.55
CA ARG A 87 4.60 7.89 -8.76
C ARG A 87 4.77 6.39 -8.93
N LEU A 88 3.78 5.68 -9.49
CA LEU A 88 3.93 4.27 -9.88
C LEU A 88 4.66 4.13 -11.23
N GLY A 89 4.72 5.21 -12.02
CA GLY A 89 5.21 5.17 -13.39
C GLY A 89 4.31 4.38 -14.35
N VAL A 90 4.72 4.37 -15.62
CA VAL A 90 3.98 3.68 -16.71
C VAL A 90 4.21 2.18 -16.69
N ARG A 91 5.45 1.76 -16.41
CA ARG A 91 5.86 0.35 -16.44
C ARG A 91 5.60 -0.27 -15.07
N ARG A 92 4.34 -0.64 -14.82
CA ARG A 92 3.92 -1.32 -13.58
C ARG A 92 4.14 -2.82 -13.73
N GLU A 93 5.15 -3.36 -13.05
CA GLU A 93 5.36 -4.81 -12.96
C GLU A 93 4.61 -5.37 -11.75
N LEU A 94 3.42 -5.90 -11.98
CA LEU A 94 2.56 -6.46 -10.92
C LEU A 94 2.98 -7.89 -10.50
N GLY A 95 3.86 -8.55 -11.25
CA GLY A 95 4.21 -9.96 -11.02
C GLY A 95 3.02 -10.91 -11.16
N SER A 96 3.14 -12.13 -10.61
CA SER A 96 2.04 -13.10 -10.61
C SER A 96 0.99 -12.72 -9.58
N GLN A 97 -0.22 -12.43 -10.04
CA GLN A 97 -1.36 -12.08 -9.19
C GLN A 97 -2.26 -13.29 -8.88
N ALA A 98 -2.06 -14.41 -9.58
CA ALA A 98 -2.88 -15.61 -9.41
C ALA A 98 -2.34 -16.53 -8.31
N HIS A 99 -3.25 -17.21 -7.62
CA HIS A 99 -2.91 -18.30 -6.72
C HIS A 99 -2.38 -19.50 -7.54
N GLN A 100 -1.34 -20.17 -7.03
CA GLN A 100 -0.95 -21.48 -7.54
C GLN A 100 -2.03 -22.49 -7.17
N LEU A 101 -2.57 -23.18 -8.18
CA LEU A 101 -3.54 -24.27 -8.01
C LEU A 101 -2.90 -25.52 -7.41
#